data_AF-A0A8T3STA3-F1
#
_entry.id   AF-A0A8T3STA3-F1
#
_cell.length_a   1.000
_cell.length_b   1.000
_cell.length_c   1.000
_cell.angle_alpha   90.00
_cell.angle_beta   90.00
_cell.angle_gamma   90.00
#
_symmetry.space_group_name_H-M   'P 1'
#
loop_
_entity.id
_entity.type
_entity.pdbx_description
1 polymer ?
#
loop_
_entity_poly.entity_id
_entity_poly.type
_entity_poly.pdbx_seq_one_letter_code
_entity_poly.pdbx_strand_id
1 'polypeptide(L)'
;DYDVALQSTLSVLLGHGLSLHGAGVLEGTRSDVYDDGGPFANRQQENGLDEAFLQWTHRPVSAYLGRVSGGIQKLNNDDFTVLDYEGALQSPTGQHQLHAHLAHFDNQDRDDDRDMAIGSYRFWWWERDISVTLSAGQFFDEQLAGRVILRRYIGDVIVGLFTDAMRLINRQVDCRSVPR
;
A
#
# COMPACT_ATOMS: atom_id res chain seq x y z
N ASP A 1 -11.87 29.67 2.06
CA ASP A 1 -12.33 28.32 2.41
C ASP A 1 -11.20 27.57 3.08
N TYR A 2 -11.45 26.98 4.25
CA TYR A 2 -10.49 26.18 4.99
C TYR A 2 -11.21 24.98 5.60
N ASP A 3 -10.55 23.82 5.56
CA ASP A 3 -10.92 22.62 6.31
C ASP A 3 -9.69 22.19 7.10
N VAL A 4 -9.87 21.98 8.40
CA VAL A 4 -8.79 21.62 9.31
C VAL A 4 -9.19 20.32 9.97
N ALA A 5 -8.41 19.28 9.72
CA ALA A 5 -8.58 17.95 10.27
C ALA A 5 -7.36 17.58 11.12
N LEU A 6 -7.59 16.93 12.26
CA LEU A 6 -6.55 16.36 13.11
C LEU A 6 -6.53 14.85 12.92
N GLN A 7 -5.49 14.33 12.29
CA GLN A 7 -5.26 12.89 12.21
C GLN A 7 -4.52 12.42 13.47
N SER A 8 -5.06 11.42 14.15
CA SER A 8 -4.43 10.76 15.29
C SER A 8 -4.08 9.32 14.91
N THR A 9 -2.83 8.93 15.16
CA THR A 9 -2.35 7.56 14.93
C THR A 9 -1.88 6.95 16.25
N LEU A 10 -2.35 5.75 16.55
CA LEU A 10 -1.98 4.96 17.72
C LEU A 10 -1.35 3.64 17.27
N SER A 11 -0.15 3.36 17.77
CA SER A 11 0.54 2.09 17.55
C SER A 11 0.94 1.48 18.87
N VAL A 12 0.46 0.26 19.15
CA VAL A 12 0.75 -0.48 20.39
C VAL A 12 1.50 -1.76 20.05
N LEU A 13 2.69 -1.94 20.61
CA LEU A 13 3.47 -3.17 20.48
C LEU A 13 3.02 -4.17 21.55
N LEU A 14 2.45 -5.30 21.12
CA LEU A 14 1.95 -6.36 22.01
C LEU A 14 3.03 -7.41 22.35
N GLY A 15 4.19 -7.31 21.72
CA GLY A 15 5.31 -8.25 21.89
C GLY A 15 5.28 -9.40 20.88
N HIS A 16 6.38 -10.15 20.79
CA HIS A 16 6.55 -11.27 19.83
C HIS A 16 6.26 -10.89 18.37
N GLY A 17 6.51 -9.63 18.02
CA GLY A 17 6.24 -9.08 16.69
C GLY A 17 4.78 -8.72 16.41
N LEU A 18 3.87 -8.91 17.38
CA LEU A 18 2.50 -8.42 17.28
C LEU A 18 2.41 -6.94 17.58
N SER A 19 1.64 -6.22 16.77
CA SER A 19 1.31 -4.82 16.99
C SER A 19 -0.11 -4.50 16.55
N LEU A 20 -0.74 -3.59 17.27
CA LEU A 20 -1.99 -2.96 16.86
C LEU A 20 -1.68 -1.56 16.32
N HIS A 21 -2.26 -1.25 15.18
CA HIS A 21 -2.19 0.05 14.54
C HIS A 21 -3.61 0.57 14.37
N GLY A 22 -3.86 1.84 14.68
CA GLY A 22 -5.12 2.48 14.37
C GLY A 22 -4.90 3.94 14.05
N ALA A 23 -5.57 4.45 13.02
CA ALA A 23 -5.60 5.87 12.72
C ALA A 23 -7.05 6.33 12.54
N GLY A 24 -7.31 7.56 12.95
CA GLY A 24 -8.59 8.21 12.76
C GLY A 24 -8.43 9.70 12.65
N VAL A 25 -9.42 10.35 12.03
CA VAL A 25 -9.46 11.78 11.83
C VAL A 25 -10.53 12.38 12.71
N LEU A 26 -10.15 13.41 13.47
CA LEU A 26 -11.03 14.29 14.21
C LEU A 26 -11.17 15.60 13.44
N GLU A 27 -12.38 15.95 13.04
CA GLU A 27 -12.70 17.22 12.40
C GLU A 27 -12.49 18.39 13.37
N GLY A 28 -11.87 19.46 12.87
CA GLY A 28 -11.66 20.70 13.61
C GLY A 28 -12.77 21.72 13.35
N THR A 29 -12.46 22.79 12.62
CA THR A 29 -13.40 23.89 12.34
C THR A 29 -13.59 24.04 10.83
N ARG A 30 -14.84 24.11 10.38
CA ARG A 30 -15.23 24.10 8.97
C ARG A 30 -15.99 25.37 8.59
N SER A 31 -15.90 25.79 7.33
CA SER A 31 -16.72 26.86 6.75
C SER A 31 -18.02 26.29 6.17
N ASP A 32 -19.07 27.09 6.27
CA ASP A 32 -20.45 26.98 5.77
C ASP A 32 -20.61 26.47 4.33
N VAL A 33 -19.57 26.56 3.48
CA VAL A 33 -19.58 26.01 2.11
C VAL A 33 -19.48 24.47 2.07
N TYR A 34 -18.95 23.88 3.14
CA TYR A 34 -18.82 22.44 3.32
C TYR A 34 -19.91 21.86 4.20
N ASP A 35 -20.75 22.65 4.88
CA ASP A 35 -21.85 22.16 5.73
C ASP A 35 -22.94 21.42 4.91
N ASP A 36 -23.78 20.64 5.60
CA ASP A 36 -24.90 19.91 4.99
C ASP A 36 -25.79 20.86 4.15
N GLY A 37 -25.81 20.64 2.83
CA GLY A 37 -26.52 21.48 1.86
C GLY A 37 -25.66 22.49 1.10
N GLY A 38 -24.37 22.61 1.43
CA GLY A 38 -23.39 23.40 0.69
C GLY A 38 -22.90 22.71 -0.60
N PRO A 39 -22.33 23.47 -1.57
CA PRO A 39 -21.89 22.92 -2.86
C PRO A 39 -20.73 21.92 -2.77
N PHE A 40 -20.08 21.79 -1.60
CA PHE A 40 -19.01 20.82 -1.35
C PHE A 40 -19.32 19.82 -0.22
N ALA A 41 -20.59 19.66 0.16
CA ALA A 41 -21.00 18.73 1.22
C ALA A 41 -20.50 17.29 1.01
N ASN A 42 -20.46 16.79 -0.24
CA ASN A 42 -19.95 15.44 -0.56
C ASN A 42 -18.41 15.29 -0.46
N ARG A 43 -17.68 16.35 -0.10
CA ARG A 43 -16.23 16.34 0.16
C ARG A 43 -15.90 16.68 1.61
N GLN A 44 -16.89 16.62 2.50
CA GLN A 44 -16.64 16.74 3.92
C GLN A 44 -15.69 15.61 4.38
N GLN A 45 -14.67 15.97 5.13
CA GLN A 45 -13.90 15.01 5.92
C GLN A 45 -14.82 14.50 7.03
N GLU A 46 -15.22 13.23 7.01
CA GLU A 46 -16.07 12.64 8.04
C GLU A 46 -15.23 12.20 9.25
N ASN A 47 -15.66 12.56 10.46
CA ASN A 47 -15.13 12.03 11.72
C ASN A 47 -15.24 10.51 11.73
N GLY A 48 -14.11 9.81 11.86
CA GLY A 48 -14.12 8.36 11.78
C GLY A 48 -12.77 7.71 12.07
N LEU A 49 -12.84 6.41 12.33
CA LEU A 49 -11.67 5.54 12.30
C LEU A 49 -11.36 5.25 10.82
N ASP A 50 -10.24 5.77 10.34
CA ASP A 50 -9.82 5.56 8.95
C ASP A 50 -9.24 4.17 8.76
N GLU A 51 -8.55 3.65 9.77
CA GLU A 51 -8.00 2.31 9.73
C GLU A 51 -7.72 1.71 11.10
N ALA A 52 -7.83 0.39 11.18
CA ALA A 52 -7.39 -0.40 12.32
C ALA A 52 -6.85 -1.75 11.85
N PHE A 53 -5.62 -2.05 12.22
CA PHE A 53 -4.90 -3.26 11.81
C PHE A 53 -4.30 -3.98 13.01
N LEU A 54 -4.46 -5.30 13.02
CA LEU A 54 -3.58 -6.20 13.76
C LEU A 54 -2.47 -6.67 12.82
N GLN A 55 -1.23 -6.49 13.23
CA GLN A 55 -0.05 -6.85 12.45
C GLN A 55 0.80 -7.85 13.21
N TRP A 56 1.33 -8.83 12.50
CA TRP A 56 2.31 -9.78 13.01
C TRP A 56 3.56 -9.76 12.12
N THR A 57 4.65 -9.27 12.69
CA THR A 57 5.97 -9.20 12.05
C THR A 57 6.86 -10.32 12.56
N HIS A 58 7.49 -11.06 11.66
CA HIS A 58 8.37 -12.19 12.01
C HIS A 58 9.66 -12.16 11.17
N ARG A 59 10.74 -12.63 11.78
CA ARG A 59 12.08 -12.69 11.18
C ARG A 59 12.73 -14.05 11.49
N PRO A 60 12.28 -15.15 10.86
CA PRO A 60 12.76 -16.50 11.12
C PRO A 60 14.25 -16.69 10.83
N VAL A 61 14.78 -15.97 9.84
CA VAL A 61 16.21 -15.92 9.52
C VAL A 61 16.67 -14.48 9.34
N SER A 62 17.97 -14.21 9.50
CA SER A 62 18.51 -12.85 9.41
C SER A 62 18.26 -12.17 8.08
N ALA A 63 18.16 -12.96 7.01
CA ALA A 63 17.94 -12.49 5.65
C ALA A 63 16.47 -12.21 5.32
N TYR A 64 15.50 -12.62 6.14
CA TYR A 64 14.08 -12.56 5.78
C TYR A 64 13.24 -11.82 6.82
N LEU A 65 12.44 -10.87 6.38
CA LEU A 65 11.44 -10.17 7.17
C LEU A 65 10.06 -10.40 6.55
N GLY A 66 9.11 -10.90 7.32
CA GLY A 66 7.73 -11.06 6.91
C GLY A 66 6.79 -10.28 7.81
N ARG A 67 5.72 -9.74 7.23
CA ARG A 67 4.62 -9.08 7.92
C ARG A 67 3.32 -9.62 7.38
N VAL A 68 2.41 -10.00 8.28
CA VAL A 68 1.01 -10.25 7.95
C VAL A 68 0.20 -9.19 8.69
N SER A 69 -0.74 -8.54 8.03
CA SER A 69 -1.66 -7.63 8.67
C SER A 69 -3.09 -7.88 8.24
N GLY A 70 -4.03 -7.67 9.15
CA GLY A 70 -5.45 -7.84 8.89
C GLY A 70 -6.24 -6.81 9.66
N GLY A 71 -7.28 -6.25 9.04
CA GLY A 71 -8.03 -5.18 9.66
C GLY A 71 -9.01 -4.50 8.73
N ILE A 72 -9.32 -3.25 9.03
CA ILE A 72 -10.22 -2.40 8.27
C ILE A 72 -9.50 -1.12 7.84
N GLN A 73 -9.85 -0.62 6.66
CA GLN A 73 -9.34 0.63 6.11
C GLN A 73 -10.39 1.28 5.22
N LYS A 74 -10.59 2.58 5.38
CA LYS A 74 -11.44 3.40 4.52
C LYS A 74 -10.63 3.94 3.36
N LEU A 75 -11.08 3.70 2.13
CA LEU A 75 -10.43 4.18 0.91
C LEU A 75 -11.49 4.77 -0.03
N ASN A 76 -11.31 6.04 -0.44
CA ASN A 76 -12.24 6.73 -1.35
C ASN A 76 -13.72 6.69 -0.91
N ASN A 77 -13.98 6.79 0.40
CA ASN A 77 -15.30 6.68 1.05
C ASN A 77 -15.93 5.28 1.08
N ASP A 78 -15.23 4.24 0.65
CA ASP A 78 -15.67 2.86 0.81
C ASP A 78 -14.89 2.19 1.96
N ASP A 79 -15.56 1.40 2.78
CA ASP A 79 -14.94 0.64 3.87
C ASP A 79 -14.46 -0.73 3.38
N PHE A 80 -13.17 -1.03 3.54
CA PHE A 80 -12.58 -2.30 3.14
C PHE A 80 -12.12 -3.11 4.36
N THR A 81 -12.42 -4.40 4.35
CA THR A 81 -11.67 -5.39 5.14
C THR A 81 -10.43 -5.78 4.36
N VAL A 82 -9.26 -5.69 5.00
CA VAL A 82 -7.98 -5.90 4.32
C VAL A 82 -7.26 -7.06 4.97
N LEU A 83 -6.75 -7.97 4.13
CA LEU A 83 -5.75 -8.96 4.51
C LEU A 83 -4.50 -8.71 3.67
N ASP A 84 -3.39 -8.44 4.32
CA ASP A 84 -2.16 -8.00 3.70
C ASP A 84 -0.97 -8.84 4.18
N TYR A 85 -0.09 -9.15 3.24
CA TYR A 85 1.14 -9.87 3.47
C TYR A 85 2.29 -9.23 2.70
N GLU A 86 3.38 -8.98 3.41
CA GLU A 86 4.63 -8.50 2.84
C GLU A 86 5.78 -9.40 3.28
N GLY A 87 6.64 -9.75 2.33
CA GLY A 87 7.84 -10.54 2.58
C GLY A 87 9.04 -9.92 1.88
N ALA A 88 10.14 -9.71 2.62
CA ALA A 88 11.40 -9.20 2.10
C ALA A 88 12.52 -10.19 2.38
N LEU A 89 13.20 -10.65 1.33
CA LEU A 89 14.45 -11.41 1.42
C LEU A 89 15.61 -10.52 1.01
N GLN A 90 16.57 -10.31 1.89
CA GLN A 90 17.74 -9.46 1.69
C GLN A 90 19.03 -10.28 1.72
N SER A 91 19.90 -10.01 0.76
CA SER A 91 21.27 -10.57 0.74
C SER A 91 22.07 -10.14 1.98
N PRO A 92 23.08 -10.92 2.43
CA PRO A 92 23.90 -10.57 3.59
C PRO A 92 24.61 -9.22 3.48
N THR A 93 24.98 -8.83 2.26
CA THR A 93 25.63 -7.54 1.97
C THR A 93 24.64 -6.38 1.86
N GLY A 94 23.34 -6.67 1.86
CA GLY A 94 22.27 -5.69 1.65
C GLY A 94 22.12 -5.19 0.21
N GLN A 95 23.03 -5.57 -0.70
CA GLN A 95 23.06 -5.13 -2.10
C GLN A 95 21.82 -5.56 -2.88
N HIS A 96 21.28 -6.74 -2.56
CA HIS A 96 20.11 -7.30 -3.22
C HIS A 96 18.97 -7.48 -2.23
N GLN A 97 17.75 -7.14 -2.64
CA GLN A 97 16.53 -7.45 -1.91
C GLN A 97 15.45 -7.91 -2.89
N LEU A 98 14.80 -9.04 -2.59
CA LEU A 98 13.54 -9.46 -3.20
C LEU A 98 12.41 -9.13 -2.25
N HIS A 99 11.30 -8.61 -2.77
CA HIS A 99 10.13 -8.23 -2.00
C HIS A 99 8.87 -8.73 -2.68
N ALA A 100 7.92 -9.23 -1.91
CA ALA A 100 6.60 -9.62 -2.37
C ALA A 100 5.57 -8.93 -1.49
N HIS A 101 4.54 -8.36 -2.12
CA HIS A 101 3.42 -7.69 -1.46
C HIS A 101 2.13 -8.25 -2.03
N LEU A 102 1.37 -8.94 -1.20
CA LEU A 102 0.08 -9.54 -1.53
C LEU A 102 -0.97 -8.92 -0.63
N ALA A 103 -2.08 -8.46 -1.18
CA ALA A 103 -3.18 -7.96 -0.39
C ALA A 103 -4.52 -8.29 -1.03
N HIS A 104 -5.52 -8.55 -0.20
CA HIS A 104 -6.90 -8.75 -0.59
C HIS A 104 -7.75 -7.71 0.14
N PHE A 105 -8.61 -7.02 -0.60
CA PHE A 105 -9.50 -5.99 -0.10
C PHE A 105 -10.93 -6.41 -0.41
N ASP A 106 -11.72 -6.58 0.65
CA ASP A 106 -13.13 -6.93 0.57
C ASP A 106 -13.95 -5.68 0.93
N ASN A 107 -14.68 -5.15 -0.04
CA ASN A 107 -15.49 -3.95 0.15
C ASN A 107 -16.75 -4.30 0.95
N GLN A 108 -16.96 -3.64 2.09
CA GLN A 108 -18.12 -3.94 2.94
C GLN A 108 -19.43 -3.32 2.40
N ASP A 109 -19.32 -2.28 1.57
CA ASP A 109 -20.45 -1.51 1.05
C ASP A 109 -20.89 -1.96 -0.35
N ARG A 110 -20.02 -2.69 -1.08
CA ARG A 110 -20.27 -3.19 -2.44
C ARG A 110 -19.80 -4.64 -2.58
N ASP A 111 -20.48 -5.41 -3.42
CA ASP A 111 -20.05 -6.76 -3.80
C ASP A 111 -18.90 -6.68 -4.83
N ASP A 112 -17.76 -6.13 -4.41
CA ASP A 112 -16.55 -5.87 -5.21
C ASP A 112 -15.30 -6.14 -4.37
N ASP A 113 -14.52 -7.14 -4.77
CA ASP A 113 -13.25 -7.49 -4.16
C ASP A 113 -12.08 -7.02 -5.03
N ARG A 114 -10.94 -6.71 -4.40
CA ARG A 114 -9.71 -6.31 -5.09
C ARG A 114 -8.53 -7.13 -4.60
N ASP A 115 -7.82 -7.75 -5.54
CA ASP A 115 -6.57 -8.46 -5.28
C ASP A 115 -5.36 -7.66 -5.78
N MET A 116 -4.35 -7.56 -4.92
CA MET A 116 -3.06 -6.98 -5.23
C MET A 116 -1.96 -8.04 -5.07
N ALA A 117 -1.07 -8.11 -6.06
CA ALA A 117 0.08 -9.01 -6.02
C ALA A 117 1.26 -8.40 -6.76
N ILE A 118 2.24 -7.90 -6.01
CA ILE A 118 3.40 -7.17 -6.54
C ILE A 118 4.68 -7.87 -6.11
N GLY A 119 5.49 -8.26 -7.09
CA GLY A 119 6.87 -8.68 -6.89
C GLY A 119 7.83 -7.53 -7.15
N SER A 120 8.88 -7.40 -6.35
CA SER A 120 9.90 -6.37 -6.53
C SER A 120 11.31 -6.89 -6.28
N TYR A 121 12.26 -6.31 -7.00
CA TYR A 121 13.69 -6.52 -6.80
C TYR A 121 14.39 -5.17 -6.67
N ARG A 122 15.20 -5.02 -5.61
CA ARG A 122 16.04 -3.86 -5.38
C ARG A 122 17.51 -4.24 -5.46
N PHE A 123 18.25 -3.46 -6.22
CA PHE A 123 19.71 -3.44 -6.23
C PHE A 123 20.22 -2.14 -5.59
N TRP A 124 21.17 -2.26 -4.66
CA TRP A 124 21.84 -1.16 -3.97
C TRP A 124 23.32 -1.12 -4.33
N TRP A 125 23.71 -0.06 -5.03
CA TRP A 125 25.08 0.25 -5.38
C TRP A 125 25.67 1.23 -4.35
N TRP A 126 26.24 0.67 -3.29
CA TRP A 126 26.72 1.42 -2.13
C TRP A 126 27.88 2.37 -2.45
N GLU A 127 28.81 2.04 -3.36
CA GLU A 127 29.93 2.93 -3.71
C GLU A 127 29.48 4.21 -4.44
N ARG A 128 28.25 4.22 -4.96
CA ARG A 128 27.69 5.33 -5.73
C ARG A 128 26.46 5.95 -5.08
N ASP A 129 26.03 5.38 -3.95
CA ASP A 129 24.81 5.75 -3.24
C ASP A 129 23.57 5.73 -4.16
N ILE A 130 23.45 4.67 -4.98
CA ILE A 130 22.35 4.49 -5.94
C ILE A 130 21.53 3.25 -5.59
N SER A 131 20.21 3.38 -5.52
CA SER A 131 19.27 2.26 -5.52
C SER A 131 18.51 2.17 -6.82
N VAL A 132 18.33 0.97 -7.34
CA VAL A 132 17.40 0.68 -8.42
C VAL A 132 16.39 -0.35 -7.92
N THR A 133 15.11 -0.02 -7.97
CA THR A 133 14.02 -0.95 -7.66
C THR A 133 13.19 -1.17 -8.91
N LEU A 134 12.97 -2.44 -9.24
CA LEU A 134 12.06 -2.89 -10.28
C LEU A 134 10.90 -3.59 -9.59
N SER A 135 9.67 -3.21 -9.92
CA SER A 135 8.44 -3.81 -9.40
C SER A 135 7.54 -4.20 -10.56
N ALA A 136 6.81 -5.31 -10.44
CA ALA A 136 5.82 -5.72 -11.41
C ALA A 136 4.74 -6.55 -10.74
N GLY A 137 3.51 -6.43 -11.24
CA GLY A 137 2.38 -7.19 -10.72
C GLY A 137 1.05 -6.51 -10.90
N GLN A 138 0.04 -7.04 -10.23
CA GLN A 138 -1.30 -6.49 -10.17
C GLN A 138 -1.36 -5.49 -9.04
N PHE A 139 -1.62 -4.23 -9.37
CA PHE A 139 -1.82 -3.14 -8.40
C PHE A 139 -3.30 -3.06 -8.00
N PHE A 140 -3.62 -2.20 -7.03
CA PHE A 140 -4.96 -2.03 -6.45
C PHE A 140 -6.10 -1.89 -7.49
N ASP A 141 -5.89 -1.13 -8.56
CA ASP A 141 -6.88 -0.98 -9.65
C ASP A 141 -6.97 -2.21 -10.59
N GLU A 142 -6.48 -3.37 -10.15
CA GLU A 142 -6.33 -4.62 -10.91
C GLU A 142 -5.51 -4.50 -12.19
N GLN A 143 -4.76 -3.41 -12.34
CA GLN A 143 -3.94 -3.19 -13.51
C GLN A 143 -2.61 -3.92 -13.36
N LEU A 144 -2.33 -4.79 -14.32
CA LEU A 144 -1.00 -5.38 -14.48
C LEU A 144 -0.04 -4.30 -15.01
N ALA A 145 0.90 -3.90 -14.16
CA ALA A 145 1.84 -2.82 -14.43
C ALA A 145 3.25 -3.16 -13.95
N GLY A 146 4.24 -2.48 -14.52
CA GLY A 146 5.60 -2.43 -14.02
C GLY A 146 5.91 -1.05 -13.44
N ARG A 147 6.87 -0.98 -12.53
CA ARG A 147 7.39 0.28 -11.99
C ARG A 147 8.90 0.19 -11.86
N VAL A 148 9.59 1.26 -12.26
CA VAL A 148 11.03 1.41 -12.05
C VAL A 148 11.28 2.65 -11.22
N ILE A 149 12.02 2.47 -10.13
CA ILE A 149 12.41 3.53 -9.22
C ILE A 149 13.93 3.57 -9.16
N LEU A 150 14.53 4.66 -9.61
CA LEU A 150 15.95 4.94 -9.41
C LEU A 150 16.08 6.03 -8.36
N ARG A 151 16.85 5.79 -7.29
CA ARG A 151 17.17 6.81 -6.29
C ARG A 151 18.67 6.97 -6.19
N ARG A 152 19.12 8.21 -6.07
CA ARG A 152 20.50 8.55 -5.75
C ARG A 152 20.52 9.44 -4.52
N TYR A 153 21.40 9.12 -3.58
CA TYR A 153 21.61 9.89 -2.36
C TYR A 153 22.87 10.73 -2.54
N ILE A 154 22.78 12.03 -2.28
CA ILE A 154 23.86 13.01 -2.44
C ILE A 154 23.90 13.84 -1.16
N GLY A 155 24.69 13.40 -0.18
CA GLY A 155 24.62 13.95 1.17
C GLY A 155 23.22 13.77 1.75
N ASP A 156 22.56 14.88 2.04
CA ASP A 156 21.20 14.91 2.59
C ASP A 156 20.09 14.99 1.51
N VAL A 157 20.47 15.01 0.22
CA VAL A 157 19.53 15.14 -0.90
C VAL A 157 19.25 13.79 -1.55
N ILE A 158 17.99 13.50 -1.82
CA ILE A 158 17.54 12.31 -2.55
C ILE A 158 17.00 12.75 -3.91
N VAL A 159 17.58 12.24 -4.99
CA VAL A 159 17.05 12.41 -6.34
C VAL A 159 16.41 11.10 -6.77
N GLY A 160 15.11 11.12 -7.01
CA GLY A 160 14.33 9.96 -7.44
C GLY A 160 13.77 10.14 -8.85
N LEU A 161 13.97 9.15 -9.72
CA LEU A 161 13.21 9.01 -10.97
C LEU A 161 12.22 7.86 -10.81
N PHE A 162 10.96 8.13 -11.14
CA PHE A 162 9.87 7.19 -11.07
C PHE A 162 9.23 7.09 -12.44
N THR A 163 9.05 5.86 -12.92
CA THR A 163 8.26 5.59 -14.12
C THR A 163 7.36 4.40 -13.85
N ASP A 164 6.07 4.58 -14.11
CA ASP A 164 5.13 3.47 -14.21
C ASP A 164 5.21 2.94 -15.64
N ALA A 165 5.86 1.79 -15.79
CA ALA A 165 6.05 1.15 -17.06
C ALA A 165 4.84 0.25 -17.35
N MET A 166 4.02 0.71 -18.30
CA MET A 166 3.32 -0.13 -19.26
C MET A 166 2.20 -1.02 -18.70
N ARG A 167 0.95 -0.71 -19.10
CA ARG A 167 -0.19 -1.63 -19.02
C ARG A 167 0.18 -2.89 -19.78
N LEU A 168 0.42 -3.99 -19.08
CA LEU A 168 0.65 -5.28 -19.71
C LEU A 168 -0.72 -5.78 -20.20
N ILE A 169 -0.97 -5.66 -21.51
CA ILE A 169 -2.21 -6.11 -22.13
C ILE A 169 -2.30 -7.62 -21.95
N ASN A 170 -3.19 -8.05 -21.06
CA ASN A 170 -3.56 -9.45 -20.93
C ASN A 170 -4.43 -9.82 -22.13
N ARG A 171 -3.83 -10.36 -23.19
CA ARG A 171 -4.62 -11.10 -24.19
C ARG A 171 -5.04 -12.40 -23.52
N GLN A 172 -6.26 -12.44 -22.98
CA GLN A 172 -6.96 -13.69 -22.72
C GLN A 172 -6.94 -14.52 -24.00
N VAL A 173 -6.13 -15.58 -24.00
CA VAL A 173 -6.29 -16.67 -24.96
C VAL A 173 -7.50 -17.45 -24.49
N ASP A 174 -8.61 -17.25 -25.18
CA ASP A 174 -9.86 -17.98 -24.98
C ASP A 174 -9.64 -19.46 -25.33
N CYS A 175 -9.26 -20.26 -24.33
CA CYS A 175 -9.23 -21.71 -24.44
C CYS A 175 -10.63 -22.28 -24.24
N ARG A 176 -11.56 -21.97 -25.15
CA ARG A 176 -12.84 -22.69 -25.29
C ARG A 176 -13.11 -23.04 -26.76
N SER A 177 -12.49 -24.11 -27.24
CA SER A 177 -13.09 -24.97 -28.26
C SER A 177 -12.41 -26.33 -28.28
N VAL A 178 -12.89 -27.25 -27.45
CA VAL A 178 -12.75 -28.69 -27.69
C VAL A 178 -14.07 -29.15 -28.30
N PRO A 179 -14.16 -29.41 -29.61
CA PRO A 179 -15.31 -30.12 -30.15
C PRO A 179 -15.20 -31.60 -29.79
N ARG A 180 -16.31 -32.16 -29.31
CA ARG A 180 -16.54 -33.62 -29.28
C ARG A 180 -16.80 -34.14 -30.68
#